data_AF-A0A924IN89-F1
#
_entry.id   AF-A0A924IN89-F1
#
_cell.length_a   1.000
_cell.length_b   1.000
_cell.length_c   1.000
_cell.angle_alpha   90.00
_cell.angle_beta   90.00
_cell.angle_gamma   90.00
#
_symmetry.space_group_name_H-M   'P 1'
#
loop_
_entity.id
_entity.type
_entity.pdbx_description
1 polymer ?
#
loop_
_entity_poly.entity_id
_entity_poly.type
_entity_poly.pdbx_seq_one_letter_code
_entity_poly.pdbx_strand_id
1 'polypeptide(L)'
;MMFRRRRQRGFAIVSVLLLTMMVMLTAGMVLIPSFMGRSASIQSGTAMKSGNIADAGLDFGLAALNSTVSTGSNSALANLPTFFVQGTGGSANTWSYQDSANANFFRNNFERTIPVLTVRIPTAIPMPGGTGVASDYRIVRSEATVSGALKRVEAIVIVRRTSVDNPISPFPRAITARGNVDANGSGGTLRTDSYDSSLGAYGGANNGTNGGVHTNGSMVGGGLYEGNVSAVGTIDPGLSVAGAGNTIRPGASAESIPDPSAAPTITTTSSTSGLPRVIASAAGAVTDLGAVSLSGNASKVLTLNPGKYIMSSLSISGQASILCAAGGPVEIWVTGNIGVTGNGIANASQLPANLIVRATNPTASVSMAGNGNFFGVIQAPNNAVTVGGNGEFFGAVVANTFQFNGSNSIVHYDDAVGRAFTTMASVSRPSQWQTLAINMLDKNN
;
A
#
# COMPACT_ATOMS: atom_id res chain seq x y z
N MET A 1 -84.05 -57.30 -65.04
CA MET A 1 -82.68 -56.70 -65.04
C MET A 1 -82.61 -55.60 -63.96
N MET A 2 -82.68 -55.94 -62.67
CA MET A 2 -82.88 -54.92 -61.60
C MET A 2 -82.27 -55.34 -60.25
N PHE A 3 -81.00 -55.76 -60.21
CA PHE A 3 -80.30 -56.06 -58.94
C PHE A 3 -78.78 -55.73 -58.95
N ARG A 4 -78.34 -54.66 -59.65
CA ARG A 4 -76.93 -54.23 -59.63
C ARG A 4 -76.63 -52.81 -59.13
N ARG A 5 -77.63 -51.97 -58.78
CA ARG A 5 -77.39 -50.57 -58.36
C ARG A 5 -77.13 -50.33 -56.86
N ARG A 6 -77.30 -51.32 -55.97
CA ARG A 6 -77.04 -51.13 -54.51
C ARG A 6 -75.57 -51.25 -54.09
N ARG A 7 -74.69 -51.83 -54.90
CA ARG A 7 -73.25 -52.01 -54.54
C ARG A 7 -72.37 -50.78 -54.84
N GLN A 8 -72.80 -49.83 -55.67
CA GLN A 8 -71.99 -48.67 -56.05
C GLN A 8 -72.02 -47.52 -55.02
N ARG A 9 -73.07 -47.43 -54.19
CA ARG A 9 -73.18 -46.37 -53.16
C ARG A 9 -72.23 -46.60 -51.97
N GLY A 10 -71.95 -47.85 -51.62
CA GLY A 10 -70.98 -48.18 -50.57
C GLY A 10 -69.54 -47.84 -50.96
N PHE A 11 -69.17 -48.02 -52.24
CA PHE A 11 -67.84 -47.72 -52.73
C PHE A 11 -67.53 -46.21 -52.68
N ALA A 12 -68.49 -45.36 -53.08
CA ALA A 12 -68.31 -43.91 -53.03
C ALA A 12 -68.04 -43.39 -51.59
N ILE A 13 -68.72 -43.94 -50.58
CA ILE A 13 -68.51 -43.58 -49.18
C ILE A 13 -67.10 -44.02 -48.71
N VAL A 14 -66.66 -45.22 -49.09
CA VAL A 14 -65.31 -45.73 -48.75
C VAL A 14 -64.21 -44.90 -49.43
N SER A 15 -64.39 -44.51 -50.70
CA SER A 15 -63.43 -43.66 -51.42
C SER A 15 -63.31 -42.26 -50.80
N VAL A 16 -64.44 -41.67 -50.40
CA VAL A 16 -64.45 -40.36 -49.72
C VAL A 16 -63.79 -40.46 -48.35
N LEU A 17 -64.08 -41.51 -47.57
CA LEU A 17 -63.45 -41.76 -46.27
C LEU A 17 -61.93 -41.92 -46.39
N LEU A 18 -61.46 -42.72 -47.36
CA LEU A 18 -60.02 -42.88 -47.63
C LEU A 18 -59.37 -41.57 -48.05
N LEU A 19 -60.02 -40.78 -48.91
CA LEU A 19 -59.51 -39.46 -49.31
C LEU A 19 -59.43 -38.51 -48.12
N THR A 20 -60.47 -38.43 -47.28
CA THR A 20 -60.45 -37.60 -46.06
C THR A 20 -59.39 -38.06 -45.07
N MET A 21 -59.17 -39.37 -44.93
CA MET A 21 -58.12 -39.92 -44.08
C MET A 21 -56.73 -39.55 -44.61
N MET A 22 -56.53 -39.61 -45.92
CA MET A 22 -55.27 -39.24 -46.57
C MET A 22 -54.98 -37.74 -46.42
N VAL A 23 -56.01 -36.88 -46.52
CA VAL A 23 -55.89 -35.43 -46.28
C VAL A 23 -55.57 -35.14 -44.80
N MET A 24 -56.20 -35.84 -43.86
CA MET A 24 -55.87 -35.68 -42.43
C MET A 24 -54.45 -36.15 -42.10
N LEU A 25 -53.99 -37.25 -42.70
CA LEU A 25 -52.62 -37.75 -42.53
C LEU A 25 -51.59 -36.75 -43.08
N THR A 26 -51.80 -36.25 -44.30
CA THR A 26 -50.91 -35.24 -44.90
C THR A 26 -50.94 -33.91 -44.15
N ALA A 27 -52.11 -33.44 -43.71
CA ALA A 27 -52.22 -32.27 -42.85
C ALA A 27 -51.48 -32.46 -41.51
N GLY A 28 -51.59 -33.64 -40.88
CA GLY A 28 -50.85 -33.98 -39.67
C GLY A 28 -49.33 -33.99 -39.88
N MET A 29 -48.87 -34.55 -41.00
CA MET A 29 -47.44 -34.59 -41.36
C MET A 29 -46.84 -33.19 -41.60
N VAL A 30 -47.64 -32.20 -41.99
CA VAL A 30 -47.15 -30.82 -42.22
C VAL A 30 -47.32 -29.96 -40.97
N LEU A 31 -48.46 -30.07 -40.28
CA LEU A 31 -48.77 -29.21 -39.13
C LEU A 31 -47.92 -29.56 -37.91
N ILE A 32 -47.72 -30.85 -37.60
CA ILE A 32 -46.97 -31.26 -36.41
C ILE A 32 -45.52 -30.75 -36.46
N PRO A 33 -44.73 -30.96 -37.53
CA PRO A 33 -43.39 -30.40 -37.62
C PRO A 33 -43.38 -28.87 -37.66
N SER A 34 -44.40 -28.23 -38.21
CA SER A 34 -44.50 -26.76 -38.24
C SER A 34 -44.71 -26.17 -36.84
N PHE A 35 -45.58 -26.77 -36.03
CA PHE A 35 -45.78 -26.37 -34.63
C PHE A 35 -44.54 -26.66 -33.78
N MET A 36 -43.91 -27.82 -33.97
CA MET A 36 -42.65 -28.16 -33.29
C MET A 36 -41.52 -27.21 -33.69
N GLY A 37 -41.40 -26.88 -34.98
CA GLY A 37 -40.40 -25.93 -35.50
C GLY A 37 -40.60 -24.52 -34.97
N ARG A 38 -41.85 -24.04 -34.90
CA ARG A 38 -42.18 -22.75 -34.29
C ARG A 38 -41.85 -22.73 -32.80
N SER A 39 -42.18 -23.79 -32.06
CA SER A 39 -41.87 -23.90 -30.63
C SER A 39 -40.36 -23.92 -30.38
N ALA A 40 -39.61 -24.71 -31.17
CA ALA A 40 -38.15 -24.77 -31.10
C ALA A 40 -37.50 -23.42 -31.45
N SER A 41 -38.03 -22.70 -32.45
CA SER A 41 -37.55 -21.37 -32.84
C SER A 41 -37.78 -20.34 -31.72
N ILE A 42 -38.95 -20.34 -31.09
CA ILE A 42 -39.25 -19.47 -29.94
C ILE A 42 -38.32 -19.80 -28.76
N GLN A 43 -38.17 -21.08 -28.41
CA GLN A 43 -37.30 -21.51 -27.32
C GLN A 43 -35.84 -21.11 -27.56
N SER A 44 -35.33 -21.32 -28.78
CA SER A 44 -33.99 -20.90 -29.20
C SER A 44 -33.81 -19.38 -29.12
N GLY A 45 -34.79 -18.62 -29.63
CA GLY A 45 -34.78 -17.16 -29.56
C GLY A 45 -34.78 -16.63 -28.12
N THR A 46 -35.59 -17.23 -27.23
CA THR A 46 -35.60 -16.87 -25.80
C THR A 46 -34.29 -17.23 -25.10
N ALA A 47 -33.70 -18.39 -25.42
CA ALA A 47 -32.44 -18.84 -24.85
C ALA A 47 -31.26 -17.94 -25.24
N MET A 48 -31.18 -17.51 -26.50
CA MET A 48 -30.16 -16.57 -26.97
C MET A 48 -30.31 -15.20 -26.29
N LYS A 49 -31.54 -14.68 -26.17
CA LYS A 49 -31.79 -13.41 -25.47
C LYS A 49 -31.35 -13.47 -24.00
N SER A 50 -31.69 -14.54 -23.28
CA SER A 50 -31.24 -14.71 -21.89
C SER A 50 -29.72 -14.84 -21.77
N GLY A 51 -29.04 -15.46 -22.74
CA GLY A 51 -27.58 -15.57 -22.75
C GLY A 51 -26.91 -14.20 -22.88
N ASN A 52 -27.31 -13.43 -23.89
CA ASN A 52 -26.75 -12.09 -24.14
C ASN A 52 -26.95 -11.13 -22.95
N ILE A 53 -28.10 -11.23 -22.26
CA ILE A 53 -28.37 -10.40 -21.07
C ILE A 53 -27.49 -10.84 -19.89
N ALA A 54 -27.28 -12.14 -19.71
CA ALA A 54 -26.42 -12.65 -18.65
C ALA A 54 -24.95 -12.24 -18.89
N ASP A 55 -24.44 -12.32 -20.13
CA ASP A 55 -23.10 -11.86 -20.49
C ASP A 55 -22.91 -10.36 -20.25
N ALA A 56 -23.87 -9.53 -20.66
CA ALA A 56 -23.81 -8.08 -20.43
C ALA A 56 -23.75 -7.73 -18.93
N GLY A 57 -24.49 -8.46 -18.07
CA GLY A 57 -24.42 -8.29 -16.62
C GLY A 57 -23.07 -8.72 -16.03
N LEU A 58 -22.43 -9.74 -16.60
CA LEU A 58 -21.10 -10.19 -16.20
C LEU A 58 -20.04 -9.14 -16.52
N ASP A 59 -20.04 -8.61 -17.75
CA ASP A 59 -19.11 -7.56 -18.20
C ASP A 59 -19.23 -6.30 -17.33
N PHE A 60 -20.46 -5.91 -17.00
CA PHE A 60 -20.71 -4.79 -16.09
C PHE A 60 -20.16 -5.07 -14.68
N GLY A 61 -20.38 -6.28 -14.14
CA GLY A 61 -19.85 -6.68 -12.83
C GLY A 61 -18.32 -6.67 -12.79
N LEU A 62 -17.67 -7.12 -13.86
CA LEU A 62 -16.21 -7.06 -14.01
C LEU A 62 -15.70 -5.62 -14.13
N ALA A 63 -16.39 -4.76 -14.88
CA ALA A 63 -16.05 -3.35 -15.01
C ALA A 63 -16.16 -2.60 -13.66
N ALA A 64 -17.21 -2.87 -12.87
CA ALA A 64 -17.40 -2.30 -11.54
C ALA A 64 -16.34 -2.78 -10.53
N LEU A 65 -15.92 -4.05 -10.60
CA LEU A 65 -14.80 -4.56 -9.81
C LEU A 65 -13.48 -3.89 -10.19
N ASN A 66 -13.29 -3.52 -11.45
CA ASN A 66 -12.08 -2.85 -11.91
C ASN A 66 -12.05 -1.35 -11.54
N SER A 67 -13.19 -0.66 -11.52
CA SER A 67 -13.27 0.78 -11.18
C SER A 67 -13.10 1.08 -9.68
N THR A 68 -13.36 0.11 -8.80
CA THR A 68 -13.22 0.24 -7.34
C THR A 68 -11.78 0.07 -6.82
N VAL A 69 -10.81 -0.26 -7.69
CA VAL A 69 -9.40 -0.53 -7.31
C VAL A 69 -8.60 0.76 -7.02
N SER A 70 -9.19 1.96 -7.20
CA SER A 70 -8.44 3.22 -7.12
C SER A 70 -8.21 3.78 -5.71
N THR A 71 -8.84 3.27 -4.66
CA THR A 71 -8.67 3.81 -3.30
C THR A 71 -8.25 2.72 -2.32
N GLY A 72 -7.02 2.84 -1.79
CA GLY A 72 -6.36 1.86 -0.93
C GLY A 72 -6.96 1.70 0.47
N SER A 73 -8.28 1.48 0.57
CA SER A 73 -8.98 1.21 1.82
C SER A 73 -9.75 -0.11 1.68
N ASN A 74 -9.45 -1.08 2.55
CA ASN A 74 -10.21 -2.33 2.69
C ASN A 74 -11.73 -2.11 2.89
N SER A 75 -12.12 -0.89 3.27
CA SER A 75 -13.51 -0.46 3.54
C SER A 75 -14.33 -0.13 2.29
N ALA A 76 -13.71 0.15 1.13
CA ALA A 76 -14.45 0.49 -0.10
C ALA A 76 -15.19 -0.72 -0.71
N LEU A 77 -14.82 -1.93 -0.31
CA LEU A 77 -15.38 -3.20 -0.83
C LEU A 77 -16.55 -3.74 0.00
N ALA A 78 -16.76 -3.25 1.22
CA ALA A 78 -17.93 -3.57 2.03
C ALA A 78 -19.20 -2.80 1.59
N ASN A 79 -19.02 -1.75 0.79
CA ASN A 79 -20.08 -0.87 0.32
C ASN A 79 -20.50 -1.12 -1.14
N LEU A 80 -20.01 -2.19 -1.79
CA LEU A 80 -20.67 -2.65 -3.01
C LEU A 80 -22.08 -3.08 -2.59
N PRO A 81 -23.14 -2.41 -3.07
CA PRO A 81 -24.49 -2.72 -2.64
C PRO A 81 -24.75 -4.20 -2.92
N THR A 82 -25.09 -4.95 -1.87
CA THR A 82 -25.48 -6.36 -1.94
C THR A 82 -26.78 -6.57 -2.72
N PHE A 83 -27.42 -5.47 -3.15
CA PHE A 83 -28.63 -5.47 -3.94
C PHE A 83 -28.76 -4.14 -4.73
N PHE A 84 -28.93 -4.21 -6.05
CA PHE A 84 -29.31 -3.05 -6.87
C PHE A 84 -30.84 -2.98 -6.92
N VAL A 85 -31.44 -1.96 -6.29
CA VAL A 85 -32.90 -1.74 -6.28
C VAL A 85 -33.30 -0.69 -7.33
N GLN A 86 -34.39 -0.98 -8.03
CA GLN A 86 -35.10 -0.12 -8.99
C GLN A 86 -35.46 1.26 -8.39
N GLY A 87 -35.15 2.33 -9.12
CA GLY A 87 -35.68 3.66 -8.82
C GLY A 87 -37.20 3.69 -8.99
N THR A 88 -37.91 4.01 -7.92
CA THR A 88 -39.38 4.12 -7.90
C THR A 88 -39.82 5.46 -8.50
N GLY A 89 -39.91 5.51 -9.83
CA GLY A 89 -40.53 6.63 -10.56
C GLY A 89 -41.20 6.09 -11.82
N GLY A 90 -42.53 6.20 -11.89
CA GLY A 90 -43.36 5.45 -12.83
C GLY A 90 -43.06 5.65 -14.33
N SER A 91 -43.29 4.57 -15.07
CA SER A 91 -43.24 4.39 -16.54
C SER A 91 -41.91 3.90 -17.12
N ALA A 92 -41.88 2.58 -17.36
CA ALA A 92 -41.07 1.80 -18.31
C ALA A 92 -39.52 1.85 -18.21
N ASN A 93 -38.97 0.70 -17.77
CA ASN A 93 -37.70 0.07 -18.21
C ASN A 93 -36.54 1.00 -18.57
N THR A 94 -36.01 1.73 -17.60
CA THR A 94 -34.75 2.47 -17.78
C THR A 94 -33.82 2.16 -16.62
N TRP A 95 -32.60 1.71 -16.93
CA TRP A 95 -31.50 1.56 -15.97
C TRP A 95 -30.58 2.76 -16.17
N SER A 96 -30.38 3.56 -15.12
CA SER A 96 -29.47 4.71 -15.15
C SER A 96 -28.47 4.59 -14.02
N TYR A 97 -27.18 4.49 -14.35
CA TYR A 97 -26.10 4.88 -13.44
C TYR A 97 -25.84 6.37 -13.70
N GLN A 98 -25.99 7.20 -12.66
CA GLN A 98 -25.69 8.62 -12.73
C GLN A 98 -24.33 8.83 -12.03
N ASP A 99 -23.25 8.81 -12.82
CA ASP A 99 -22.00 9.46 -12.40
C ASP A 99 -22.16 10.95 -12.68
N SER A 100 -22.03 11.78 -11.67
CA SER A 100 -22.09 13.24 -11.80
C SER A 100 -20.97 13.83 -12.67
N ALA A 101 -20.00 13.04 -13.14
CA ALA A 101 -18.85 13.57 -13.89
C ALA A 101 -18.78 13.20 -15.38
N ASN A 102 -19.40 12.13 -15.90
CA ASN A 102 -19.26 11.79 -17.33
C ASN A 102 -20.48 11.04 -17.90
N ALA A 103 -21.18 11.69 -18.83
CA ALA A 103 -22.37 11.19 -19.49
C ALA A 103 -22.04 10.21 -20.63
N ASN A 104 -21.99 8.90 -20.35
CA ASN A 104 -22.00 7.85 -21.38
C ASN A 104 -23.16 6.88 -21.13
N PHE A 105 -24.13 6.86 -22.03
CA PHE A 105 -25.37 6.09 -21.94
C PHE A 105 -25.29 4.79 -22.74
N PHE A 106 -25.59 3.64 -22.12
CA PHE A 106 -25.99 2.43 -22.85
C PHE A 106 -27.44 2.11 -22.51
N ARG A 107 -28.35 2.28 -23.49
CA ARG A 107 -29.76 1.90 -23.37
C ARG A 107 -29.93 0.49 -23.93
N ASN A 108 -30.42 -0.46 -23.12
CA ASN A 108 -30.83 -1.76 -23.63
C ASN A 108 -32.31 -1.98 -23.36
N ASN A 109 -33.13 -1.84 -24.41
CA ASN A 109 -34.56 -2.11 -24.36
C ASN A 109 -34.80 -3.60 -24.62
N PHE A 110 -34.79 -4.41 -23.56
CA PHE A 110 -35.32 -5.78 -23.63
C PHE A 110 -36.62 -5.89 -22.82
N GLU A 111 -37.59 -6.60 -23.39
CA GLU A 111 -38.94 -6.76 -22.85
C GLU A 111 -38.93 -7.41 -21.45
N ARG A 112 -39.47 -6.66 -20.49
CA ARG A 112 -40.12 -7.08 -19.22
C ARG A 112 -39.43 -8.15 -18.34
N THR A 113 -38.12 -8.38 -18.42
CA THR A 113 -37.43 -9.22 -17.42
C THR A 113 -36.05 -8.68 -17.06
N ILE A 114 -35.83 -8.52 -15.75
CA ILE A 114 -34.69 -7.86 -15.09
C ILE A 114 -33.58 -8.91 -14.88
N PRO A 115 -32.34 -8.72 -15.37
CA PRO A 115 -31.21 -9.55 -14.93
C PRO A 115 -30.95 -9.37 -13.44
N VAL A 116 -30.74 -10.48 -12.74
CA VAL A 116 -30.33 -10.48 -11.33
C VAL A 116 -28.82 -10.73 -11.29
N LEU A 117 -28.06 -9.69 -10.97
CA LEU A 117 -26.63 -9.78 -10.71
C LEU A 117 -26.42 -10.17 -9.24
N THR A 118 -25.75 -11.29 -8.99
CA THR A 118 -25.41 -11.74 -7.63
C THR A 118 -23.90 -11.87 -7.51
N VAL A 119 -23.28 -11.02 -6.70
CA VAL A 119 -21.85 -11.16 -6.34
C VAL A 119 -21.78 -11.93 -5.04
N ARG A 120 -21.29 -13.17 -5.08
CA ARG A 120 -21.08 -13.98 -3.87
C ARG A 120 -19.60 -13.95 -3.49
N ILE A 121 -19.31 -13.53 -2.27
CA ILE A 121 -17.98 -13.63 -1.66
C ILE A 121 -17.91 -14.99 -0.97
N PRO A 122 -17.15 -15.99 -1.47
CA PRO A 122 -16.90 -17.19 -0.70
C PRO A 122 -16.01 -16.83 0.49
N THR A 123 -16.35 -17.29 1.68
CA THR A 123 -15.39 -17.37 2.78
C THR A 123 -14.19 -18.19 2.29
N ALA A 124 -12.98 -17.64 2.47
CA ALA A 124 -11.73 -18.12 1.91
C ALA A 124 -11.61 -19.66 1.85
N ILE A 125 -11.37 -20.21 0.66
CA ILE A 125 -10.97 -21.62 0.52
C ILE A 125 -9.44 -21.64 0.39
N PRO A 126 -8.71 -22.26 1.33
CA PRO A 126 -7.28 -22.45 1.19
C PRO A 126 -6.99 -23.32 -0.03
N MET A 127 -6.25 -22.79 -1.01
CA MET A 127 -5.70 -23.63 -2.07
C MET A 127 -4.55 -24.47 -1.49
N PRO A 128 -4.50 -25.78 -1.75
CA PRO A 128 -3.41 -26.62 -1.30
C PRO A 128 -2.13 -26.28 -2.07
N GLY A 129 -1.09 -25.84 -1.36
CA GLY A 129 0.30 -25.84 -1.86
C GLY A 129 1.06 -24.51 -1.93
N GLY A 130 0.53 -23.39 -1.42
CA GLY A 130 1.24 -22.10 -1.43
C GLY A 130 1.45 -21.52 -0.03
N THR A 131 2.68 -21.56 0.48
CA THR A 131 3.08 -20.77 1.64
C THR A 131 2.98 -19.27 1.29
N GLY A 132 1.97 -18.58 1.82
CA GLY A 132 2.11 -17.16 2.18
C GLY A 132 1.38 -16.09 1.38
N VAL A 133 0.60 -16.39 0.33
CA VAL A 133 -0.31 -15.38 -0.27
C VAL A 133 -1.65 -16.01 -0.59
N ALA A 134 -2.66 -15.74 0.23
CA ALA A 134 -4.05 -16.03 -0.14
C ALA A 134 -4.39 -15.22 -1.39
N SER A 135 -4.42 -15.87 -2.56
CA SER A 135 -5.00 -15.27 -3.75
C SER A 135 -6.49 -15.12 -3.47
N ASP A 136 -6.91 -13.90 -3.16
CA ASP A 136 -8.31 -13.53 -3.11
C ASP A 136 -8.92 -13.81 -4.48
N TYR A 137 -9.72 -14.88 -4.57
CA TYR A 137 -10.59 -15.09 -5.73
C TYR A 137 -12.01 -14.64 -5.39
N ARG A 138 -12.75 -14.17 -6.38
CA ARG A 138 -14.14 -13.74 -6.29
C ARG A 138 -14.94 -14.40 -7.40
N ILE A 139 -16.21 -14.69 -7.15
CA ILE A 139 -17.12 -15.25 -8.15
C ILE A 139 -18.13 -14.16 -8.50
N VAL A 140 -18.10 -13.71 -9.75
CA VAL A 140 -19.12 -12.83 -10.32
C VAL A 140 -20.13 -13.69 -11.04
N ARG A 141 -21.39 -13.60 -10.66
CA ARG A 141 -22.49 -14.35 -11.29
C ARG A 141 -23.54 -13.39 -11.81
N SER A 142 -23.89 -13.59 -13.08
CA SER A 142 -25.02 -12.92 -13.73
C SER A 142 -26.07 -13.95 -14.12
N GLU A 143 -27.32 -13.70 -13.73
CA GLU A 143 -28.46 -14.55 -14.08
C GLU A 143 -29.51 -13.73 -14.84
N ALA A 144 -30.01 -14.28 -15.95
CA ALA A 144 -31.08 -13.68 -16.73
C ALA A 144 -32.16 -14.70 -17.04
N THR A 145 -33.41 -14.34 -16.80
CA THR A 145 -34.57 -15.12 -17.21
C THR A 145 -35.28 -14.36 -18.33
N VAL A 146 -35.62 -15.02 -19.44
CA VAL A 146 -36.43 -14.42 -20.51
C VAL A 146 -37.52 -15.41 -20.90
N SER A 147 -38.79 -15.06 -20.63
CA SER A 147 -39.94 -15.90 -20.99
C SER A 147 -39.80 -17.38 -20.56
N GLY A 148 -39.28 -17.62 -19.35
CA GLY A 148 -39.09 -18.95 -18.76
C GLY A 148 -37.74 -19.61 -19.06
N ALA A 149 -36.95 -19.10 -20.01
CA ALA A 149 -35.57 -19.54 -20.25
C ALA A 149 -34.63 -18.86 -19.24
N LEU A 150 -34.01 -19.62 -18.35
CA LEU A 150 -32.98 -19.14 -17.42
C LEU A 150 -31.59 -19.44 -17.99
N LYS A 151 -30.73 -18.41 -18.04
CA LYS A 151 -29.30 -18.55 -18.31
C LYS A 151 -28.50 -17.97 -17.16
N ARG A 152 -27.40 -18.65 -16.85
CA ARG A 152 -26.46 -18.25 -15.81
C ARG A 152 -25.05 -18.24 -16.38
N VAL A 153 -24.35 -17.14 -16.12
CA VAL A 153 -22.94 -16.97 -16.52
C VAL A 153 -22.13 -16.64 -15.28
N GLU A 154 -21.01 -17.33 -15.12
CA GLU A 154 -20.11 -17.14 -13.98
C GLU A 154 -18.68 -16.85 -14.44
N ALA A 155 -18.06 -15.86 -13.82
CA ALA A 155 -16.64 -15.57 -13.93
C ALA A 155 -15.94 -15.78 -12.58
N ILE A 156 -14.82 -16.49 -12.61
CA ILE A 156 -13.88 -16.53 -11.48
C ILE A 156 -12.82 -15.46 -11.73
N VAL A 157 -12.77 -14.51 -10.81
CA VAL A 157 -11.85 -13.37 -10.87
C VAL A 157 -10.79 -13.56 -9.80
N ILE A 158 -9.52 -13.56 -10.19
CA ILE A 158 -8.39 -13.69 -9.26
C ILE A 158 -7.73 -12.33 -9.10
N VAL A 159 -7.56 -11.88 -7.85
CA VAL A 159 -6.66 -10.75 -7.55
C VAL A 159 -5.23 -11.24 -7.69
N ARG A 160 -4.53 -10.82 -8.74
CA ARG A 160 -3.07 -10.83 -8.71
C ARG A 160 -2.63 -9.59 -7.96
N ARG A 161 -2.06 -9.78 -6.77
CA ARG A 161 -1.27 -8.74 -6.11
C ARG A 161 0.07 -8.71 -6.83
N THR A 162 0.39 -7.68 -7.61
CA THR A 162 1.82 -7.40 -7.84
C THR A 162 2.30 -6.61 -6.63
N SER A 163 3.38 -7.09 -6.01
CA SER A 163 4.20 -6.19 -5.22
C SER A 163 4.73 -5.15 -6.20
N VAL A 164 4.31 -3.89 -6.03
CA VAL A 164 5.13 -2.81 -6.54
C VAL A 164 6.18 -2.67 -5.45
N ASP A 165 7.38 -3.15 -5.74
CA ASP A 165 8.52 -3.05 -4.85
C ASP A 165 8.87 -1.57 -4.72
N ASN A 166 8.18 -0.86 -3.81
CA ASN A 166 8.58 0.49 -3.47
C ASN A 166 9.62 0.34 -2.36
N PRO A 167 10.91 0.57 -2.64
CA PRO A 167 11.93 0.53 -1.61
C PRO A 167 11.53 1.43 -0.44
N ILE A 168 11.34 0.86 0.76
CA ILE A 168 11.10 1.65 1.97
C ILE A 168 12.44 1.72 2.69
N SER A 169 13.10 2.86 2.53
CA SER A 169 14.16 3.25 3.45
C SER A 169 13.53 3.70 4.76
N PRO A 170 14.04 3.28 5.93
CA PRO A 170 13.64 3.87 7.20
C PRO A 170 14.05 5.35 7.28
N PHE A 171 14.94 5.81 6.41
CA PHE A 171 15.43 7.19 6.35
C PHE A 171 15.12 7.81 4.98
N PRO A 172 13.85 8.05 4.64
CA PRO A 172 13.49 8.55 3.30
C PRO A 172 13.79 10.05 3.11
N ARG A 173 14.06 10.78 4.20
CA ARG A 173 14.20 12.24 4.24
C ARG A 173 15.11 12.66 5.42
N ALA A 174 15.47 13.95 5.48
CA ALA A 174 16.25 14.53 6.58
C ALA A 174 15.64 14.21 7.94
N ILE A 175 14.34 14.50 8.09
CA ILE A 175 13.60 14.30 9.34
C ILE A 175 12.25 13.64 9.02
N THR A 176 11.95 12.57 9.76
CA THR A 176 10.65 11.89 9.72
C THR A 176 10.15 11.68 11.15
N ALA A 177 8.94 12.17 11.47
CA ALA A 177 8.39 12.12 12.83
C ALA A 177 6.94 11.58 12.89
N ARG A 178 6.61 10.81 13.93
CA ARG A 178 5.22 10.32 14.17
C ARG A 178 4.30 11.40 14.77
N GLY A 179 4.84 12.26 15.59
CA GLY A 179 4.22 13.43 16.17
C GLY A 179 4.91 14.68 15.69
N ASN A 180 4.74 15.77 16.41
CA ASN A 180 5.14 17.09 15.95
C ASN A 180 6.65 17.23 15.70
N VAL A 181 6.96 18.10 14.75
CA VAL A 181 8.30 18.64 14.51
C VAL A 181 8.27 20.09 14.95
N ASP A 182 9.11 20.43 15.92
CA ASP A 182 9.30 21.77 16.44
C ASP A 182 10.62 22.36 15.92
N ALA A 183 10.49 23.34 15.04
CA ALA A 183 11.57 24.09 14.42
C ALA A 183 11.88 25.43 15.15
N ASN A 184 11.12 25.78 16.19
CA ASN A 184 11.30 27.01 16.98
C ASN A 184 12.29 26.82 18.13
N GLY A 185 13.43 26.19 17.86
CA GLY A 185 14.45 25.99 18.87
C GLY A 185 14.86 27.28 19.56
N SER A 186 15.16 27.21 20.86
CA SER A 186 15.70 28.35 21.62
C SER A 186 17.00 28.91 21.02
N GLY A 187 17.66 28.14 20.15
CA GLY A 187 18.89 28.49 19.46
C GLY A 187 18.74 29.12 18.08
N GLY A 188 17.59 28.99 17.40
CA GLY A 188 17.40 29.44 16.01
C GLY A 188 16.39 28.61 15.22
N THR A 189 16.15 28.99 13.96
CA THR A 189 15.25 28.28 13.06
C THR A 189 15.93 27.06 12.43
N LEU A 190 15.22 25.94 12.35
CA LEU A 190 15.70 24.75 11.65
C LEU A 190 15.99 25.05 10.16
N ARG A 191 17.15 24.56 9.70
CA ARG A 191 17.50 24.54 8.28
C ARG A 191 17.87 23.13 7.85
N THR A 192 17.37 22.71 6.70
CA THR A 192 17.71 21.41 6.11
C THR A 192 18.12 21.55 4.66
N ASP A 193 19.05 20.73 4.23
CA ASP A 193 19.42 20.54 2.83
C ASP A 193 19.83 19.09 2.58
N SER A 194 20.55 18.82 1.50
CA SER A 194 21.11 17.49 1.27
C SER A 194 22.46 17.52 0.57
N TYR A 195 23.10 16.36 0.55
CA TYR A 195 24.26 16.02 -0.27
C TYR A 195 24.30 14.51 -0.47
N ASP A 196 25.22 14.05 -1.31
CA ASP A 196 25.47 12.62 -1.48
C ASP A 196 26.88 12.28 -0.99
N SER A 197 26.98 11.59 0.15
CA SER A 197 28.28 11.23 0.73
C SER A 197 29.09 10.26 -0.15
N SER A 198 28.44 9.58 -1.10
CA SER A 198 29.14 8.73 -2.08
C SER A 198 29.86 9.54 -3.16
N LEU A 199 29.52 10.82 -3.33
CA LEU A 199 30.18 11.75 -4.25
C LEU A 199 31.29 12.57 -3.57
N GLY A 200 31.46 12.44 -2.25
CA GLY A 200 32.48 13.13 -1.46
C GLY A 200 31.90 13.98 -0.34
N ALA A 201 32.71 14.92 0.16
CA ALA A 201 32.29 15.83 1.22
C ALA A 201 31.17 16.78 0.76
N TYR A 202 30.38 17.27 1.73
CA TYR A 202 29.42 18.35 1.52
C TYR A 202 30.12 19.63 1.03
N GLY A 203 29.49 20.38 0.13
CA GLY A 203 29.99 21.65 -0.39
C GLY A 203 30.24 21.67 -1.89
N GLY A 204 30.43 22.87 -2.43
CA GLY A 204 30.69 23.08 -3.86
C GLY A 204 29.53 22.61 -4.73
N ALA A 205 29.77 21.61 -5.58
CA ALA A 205 28.74 21.01 -6.42
C ALA A 205 27.95 19.89 -5.73
N ASN A 206 28.37 19.44 -4.55
CA ASN A 206 27.71 18.38 -3.77
C ASN A 206 26.71 18.97 -2.77
N ASN A 207 25.90 19.92 -3.23
CA ASN A 207 24.79 20.51 -2.48
C ASN A 207 23.51 20.18 -3.23
N GLY A 208 22.59 19.48 -2.56
CA GLY A 208 21.33 19.01 -3.11
C GLY A 208 20.12 19.63 -2.40
N THR A 209 18.94 19.42 -2.99
CA THR A 209 17.66 19.97 -2.49
C THR A 209 16.67 18.87 -2.06
N ASN A 210 17.20 17.75 -1.53
CA ASN A 210 16.46 16.60 -1.01
C ASN A 210 16.35 16.57 0.53
N GLY A 211 16.62 17.68 1.21
CA GLY A 211 16.54 17.86 2.67
C GLY A 211 15.11 17.91 3.22
N GLY A 212 14.22 17.06 2.73
CA GLY A 212 12.80 17.12 3.05
C GLY A 212 12.47 16.75 4.50
N VAL A 213 11.26 17.10 4.92
CA VAL A 213 10.73 16.77 6.25
C VAL A 213 9.30 16.25 6.14
N HIS A 214 9.02 15.17 6.87
CA HIS A 214 7.67 14.64 7.01
C HIS A 214 7.30 14.46 8.48
N THR A 215 6.06 14.80 8.83
CA THR A 215 5.48 14.51 10.15
C THR A 215 4.04 14.02 10.06
N ASN A 216 3.71 13.00 10.86
CA ASN A 216 2.33 12.58 11.11
C ASN A 216 1.60 13.50 12.13
N GLY A 217 2.31 14.45 12.73
CA GLY A 217 1.77 15.54 13.54
C GLY A 217 1.74 16.86 12.77
N SER A 218 2.00 17.95 13.49
CA SER A 218 2.12 19.30 12.92
C SER A 218 3.58 19.77 12.89
N MET A 219 3.89 20.65 11.94
CA MET A 219 5.15 21.40 11.91
C MET A 219 4.94 22.74 12.61
N VAL A 220 5.67 22.97 13.70
CA VAL A 220 5.65 24.21 14.46
C VAL A 220 6.95 24.94 14.19
N GLY A 221 6.86 26.25 13.96
CA GLY A 221 8.00 27.13 13.77
C GLY A 221 8.45 27.35 12.33
N GLY A 222 9.18 28.46 12.18
CA GLY A 222 9.76 28.86 10.91
C GLY A 222 11.03 28.05 10.59
N GLY A 223 11.42 28.07 9.32
CA GLY A 223 12.62 27.40 8.85
C GLY A 223 12.79 27.48 7.34
N LEU A 224 13.99 27.13 6.89
CA LEU A 224 14.33 27.02 5.47
C LEU A 224 14.66 25.57 5.15
N TYR A 225 13.87 24.98 4.27
CA TYR A 225 14.00 23.56 3.92
C TYR A 225 14.31 23.44 2.43
N GLU A 226 15.52 22.99 2.10
CA GLU A 226 15.88 22.65 0.73
C GLU A 226 15.40 21.22 0.45
N GLY A 227 14.08 21.05 0.41
CA GLY A 227 13.39 19.78 0.22
C GLY A 227 11.88 19.90 0.41
N ASN A 228 11.14 18.87 0.04
CA ASN A 228 9.68 18.81 0.28
C ASN A 228 9.36 18.75 1.76
N VAL A 229 8.39 19.56 2.21
CA VAL A 229 7.88 19.55 3.58
C VAL A 229 6.42 19.12 3.57
N SER A 230 6.07 18.17 4.43
CA SER A 230 4.70 17.69 4.56
C SER A 230 4.34 17.38 6.00
N ALA A 231 3.08 17.65 6.36
CA ALA A 231 2.54 17.37 7.67
C ALA A 231 1.11 16.84 7.53
N VAL A 232 0.72 15.87 8.35
CA VAL A 232 -0.70 15.47 8.46
C VAL A 232 -1.51 16.58 9.12
N GLY A 233 -0.94 17.22 10.14
CA GLY A 233 -1.51 18.38 10.80
C GLY A 233 -1.22 19.69 10.06
N THR A 234 -1.09 20.76 10.85
CA THR A 234 -0.82 22.10 10.32
C THR A 234 0.68 22.31 10.07
N ILE A 235 0.99 23.31 9.25
CA ILE A 235 2.34 23.82 9.06
C ILE A 235 2.28 25.32 9.33
N ASP A 236 3.14 25.81 10.22
CA ASP A 236 3.21 27.23 10.54
C ASP A 236 3.60 28.08 9.31
N PRO A 237 3.01 29.27 9.14
CA PRO A 237 3.21 30.11 7.96
C PRO A 237 4.63 30.70 7.84
N GLY A 238 5.45 30.63 8.90
CA GLY A 238 6.85 31.07 8.89
C GLY A 238 7.81 30.10 8.21
N LEU A 239 7.32 28.97 7.69
CA LEU A 239 8.11 27.96 6.99
C LEU A 239 8.28 28.31 5.51
N SER A 240 9.49 28.08 4.98
CA SER A 240 9.81 28.25 3.56
C SER A 240 10.54 27.03 3.01
N VAL A 241 10.28 26.71 1.74
CA VAL A 241 11.04 25.70 0.99
C VAL A 241 11.84 26.37 -0.11
N ALA A 242 13.03 25.83 -0.41
CA ALA A 242 13.88 26.27 -1.50
C ALA A 242 14.24 25.09 -2.42
N GLY A 243 14.62 25.37 -3.66
CA GLY A 243 14.84 24.38 -4.70
C GLY A 243 13.63 24.23 -5.65
N ALA A 244 13.91 24.07 -6.94
CA ALA A 244 12.86 23.98 -7.95
C ALA A 244 12.00 22.72 -7.76
N GLY A 245 10.68 22.89 -7.69
CA GLY A 245 9.73 21.78 -7.54
C GLY A 245 9.48 21.33 -6.10
N ASN A 246 10.17 21.93 -5.10
CA ASN A 246 9.89 21.64 -3.70
C ASN A 246 8.57 22.30 -3.25
N THR A 247 7.82 21.59 -2.41
CA THR A 247 6.46 21.95 -2.00
C THR A 247 6.29 21.90 -0.49
N ILE A 248 5.33 22.69 -0.01
CA ILE A 248 4.80 22.63 1.37
C ILE A 248 3.41 22.04 1.28
N ARG A 249 3.17 20.92 1.99
CA ARG A 249 1.91 20.19 1.96
C ARG A 249 1.35 19.95 3.37
N PRO A 250 0.53 20.87 3.91
CA PRO A 250 -0.28 20.58 5.09
C PRO A 250 -1.41 19.59 4.72
N GLY A 251 -1.93 18.85 5.71
CA GLY A 251 -3.00 17.87 5.47
C GLY A 251 -2.57 16.66 4.61
N ALA A 252 -1.29 16.28 4.65
CA ALA A 252 -0.79 15.08 3.98
C ALA A 252 -1.38 13.80 4.60
N SER A 253 -1.28 12.68 3.87
CA SER A 253 -1.61 11.35 4.42
C SER A 253 -0.55 10.93 5.43
N ALA A 254 -0.96 10.26 6.50
CA ALA A 254 -0.03 9.69 7.47
C ALA A 254 0.85 8.61 6.82
N GLU A 255 2.15 8.65 7.07
CA GLU A 255 3.11 7.65 6.64
C GLU A 255 3.33 6.59 7.74
N SER A 256 3.51 5.34 7.33
CA SER A 256 3.87 4.26 8.25
C SER A 256 5.34 4.37 8.63
N ILE A 257 5.63 4.80 9.85
CA ILE A 257 6.98 4.86 10.41
C ILE A 257 7.18 3.60 11.26
N PRO A 258 8.02 2.61 10.84
CA PRO A 258 8.18 1.37 11.57
C PRO A 258 8.80 1.61 12.95
N ASP A 259 8.41 0.79 13.93
CA ASP A 259 9.08 0.72 15.22
C ASP A 259 10.56 0.33 15.04
N PRO A 260 11.44 0.68 16.00
CA PRO A 260 12.81 0.19 15.91
C PRO A 260 12.77 -1.33 16.07
N SER A 261 13.64 -2.05 15.37
CA SER A 261 13.83 -3.48 15.63
C SER A 261 14.11 -3.69 17.13
N ALA A 262 13.73 -4.85 17.68
CA ALA A 262 14.13 -5.18 19.04
C ALA A 262 15.66 -5.15 19.16
N ALA A 263 16.18 -4.69 20.31
CA ALA A 263 17.61 -4.75 20.59
C ALA A 263 18.10 -6.20 20.39
N PRO A 264 19.24 -6.41 19.72
CA PRO A 264 19.69 -7.76 19.41
C PRO A 264 20.17 -8.49 20.68
N THR A 265 20.20 -9.82 20.63
CA THR A 265 20.66 -10.62 21.77
C THR A 265 22.14 -10.35 22.06
N ILE A 266 22.46 -10.03 23.31
CA ILE A 266 23.83 -9.82 23.78
C ILE A 266 24.62 -11.13 23.65
N THR A 267 25.83 -11.04 23.12
CA THR A 267 26.74 -12.20 23.00
C THR A 267 27.98 -12.06 23.86
N THR A 268 28.42 -10.82 24.11
CA THR A 268 29.65 -10.51 24.83
C THR A 268 29.46 -9.26 25.68
N THR A 269 30.28 -9.10 26.71
CA THR A 269 30.29 -7.92 27.58
C THR A 269 31.66 -7.25 27.56
N SER A 270 31.72 -5.93 27.72
CA SER A 270 32.96 -5.18 27.89
C SER A 270 32.77 -4.01 28.84
N SER A 271 33.77 -3.71 29.68
CA SER A 271 33.71 -2.50 30.52
C SER A 271 33.98 -1.23 29.70
N THR A 272 33.67 -0.05 30.21
CA THR A 272 34.10 1.24 29.60
C THR A 272 35.09 1.99 30.49
N SER A 273 35.54 1.36 31.58
CA SER A 273 36.49 1.91 32.55
C SER A 273 37.90 2.08 31.98
N GLY A 274 38.63 3.09 32.45
CA GLY A 274 40.05 3.26 32.14
C GLY A 274 40.33 3.92 30.78
N LEU A 275 39.63 5.01 30.46
CA LEU A 275 39.80 5.74 29.20
C LEU A 275 41.17 6.45 29.11
N PRO A 276 41.82 6.47 27.93
CA PRO A 276 41.29 6.05 26.62
C PRO A 276 41.21 4.53 26.45
N ARG A 277 40.19 4.05 25.74
CA ARG A 277 39.95 2.60 25.55
C ARG A 277 39.40 2.30 24.17
N VAL A 278 39.88 1.21 23.58
CA VAL A 278 39.36 0.68 22.30
C VAL A 278 38.56 -0.58 22.57
N ILE A 279 37.36 -0.66 22.00
CA ILE A 279 36.50 -1.84 22.05
C ILE A 279 36.31 -2.35 20.63
N ALA A 280 36.57 -3.64 20.45
CA ALA A 280 36.20 -4.36 19.25
C ALA A 280 35.01 -5.28 19.55
N SER A 281 34.06 -5.31 18.63
CA SER A 281 33.05 -6.37 18.58
C SER A 281 33.48 -7.39 17.54
N ALA A 282 33.44 -8.68 17.89
CA ALA A 282 33.70 -9.74 16.92
C ALA A 282 32.63 -9.72 15.82
N ALA A 283 32.96 -10.21 14.62
CA ALA A 283 32.00 -10.26 13.53
C ALA A 283 30.73 -11.03 13.95
N GLY A 284 29.56 -10.39 13.80
CA GLY A 284 28.27 -10.96 14.21
C GLY A 284 27.97 -10.92 15.72
N ALA A 285 28.94 -10.54 16.55
CA ALA A 285 28.73 -10.35 17.98
C ALA A 285 28.01 -9.03 18.28
N VAL A 286 27.36 -9.00 19.44
CA VAL A 286 26.73 -7.84 20.05
C VAL A 286 27.37 -7.66 21.42
N THR A 287 28.10 -6.56 21.58
CA THR A 287 28.85 -6.26 22.80
C THR A 287 28.04 -5.35 23.72
N ASP A 288 27.69 -5.83 24.90
CA ASP A 288 27.08 -5.02 25.95
C ASP A 288 28.16 -4.21 26.70
N LEU A 289 27.91 -2.91 26.81
CA LEU A 289 28.77 -1.93 27.48
C LEU A 289 28.19 -1.44 28.82
N GLY A 290 27.01 -1.92 29.21
CA GLY A 290 26.31 -1.46 30.40
C GLY A 290 25.95 0.02 30.31
N ALA A 291 26.06 0.74 31.42
CA ALA A 291 25.86 2.18 31.44
C ALA A 291 27.13 2.89 30.98
N VAL A 292 27.03 3.73 29.93
CA VAL A 292 28.15 4.50 29.41
C VAL A 292 28.01 5.95 29.84
N SER A 293 28.92 6.41 30.70
CA SER A 293 29.00 7.81 31.15
C SER A 293 30.43 8.32 30.95
N LEU A 294 30.59 9.23 30.00
CA LEU A 294 31.88 9.81 29.62
C LEU A 294 31.88 11.30 29.98
N SER A 295 32.88 11.72 30.75
CA SER A 295 33.06 13.12 31.14
C SER A 295 34.53 13.46 31.30
N GLY A 296 34.87 14.75 31.29
CA GLY A 296 36.22 15.25 31.57
C GLY A 296 36.85 15.90 30.34
N ASN A 297 38.14 15.62 30.10
CA ASN A 297 38.93 16.28 29.06
C ASN A 297 39.02 15.45 27.76
N ALA A 298 39.64 16.04 26.73
CA ALA A 298 39.75 15.47 25.38
C ALA A 298 40.54 14.16 25.30
N SER A 299 41.28 13.77 26.35
CA SER A 299 42.00 12.50 26.40
C SER A 299 41.09 11.31 26.79
N LYS A 300 39.85 11.58 27.22
CA LYS A 300 38.86 10.56 27.60
C LYS A 300 38.07 10.13 26.37
N VAL A 301 38.70 9.27 25.56
CA VAL A 301 38.13 8.75 24.30
C VAL A 301 37.78 7.26 24.44
N LEU A 302 36.54 6.92 24.13
CA LEU A 302 36.09 5.54 23.92
C LEU A 302 36.02 5.25 22.43
N THR A 303 36.95 4.46 21.91
CA THR A 303 36.97 4.06 20.50
C THR A 303 36.16 2.78 20.31
N LEU A 304 35.19 2.80 19.39
CA LEU A 304 34.41 1.64 18.98
C LEU A 304 34.83 1.24 17.56
N ASN A 305 35.38 0.04 17.40
CA ASN A 305 35.60 -0.53 16.06
C ASN A 305 34.26 -0.94 15.44
N PRO A 306 34.18 -1.17 14.10
CA PRO A 306 32.96 -1.63 13.44
C PRO A 306 32.30 -2.80 14.16
N GLY A 307 30.99 -2.75 14.35
CA GLY A 307 30.27 -3.73 15.15
C GLY A 307 28.99 -3.20 15.81
N LYS A 308 28.36 -4.05 16.62
CA LYS A 308 27.11 -3.77 17.32
C LYS A 308 27.35 -3.65 18.82
N TYR A 309 26.84 -2.56 19.41
CA TYR A 309 27.02 -2.23 20.81
C TYR A 309 25.67 -1.97 21.47
N ILE A 310 25.46 -2.54 22.65
CA ILE A 310 24.29 -2.25 23.49
C ILE A 310 24.74 -1.45 24.71
N MET A 311 23.98 -0.42 25.04
CA MET A 311 24.17 0.42 26.22
C MET A 311 22.84 0.54 26.97
N SER A 312 22.88 0.39 28.30
CA SER A 312 21.73 0.64 29.15
C SER A 312 21.40 2.14 29.30
N SER A 313 22.41 2.99 29.10
CA SER A 313 22.28 4.45 29.00
C SER A 313 23.52 5.03 28.33
N LEU A 314 23.40 6.19 27.68
CA LEU A 314 24.52 6.90 27.10
C LEU A 314 24.53 8.36 27.57
N SER A 315 25.58 8.77 28.28
CA SER A 315 25.83 10.15 28.68
C SER A 315 27.25 10.57 28.29
N ILE A 316 27.38 11.66 27.54
CA ILE A 316 28.67 12.27 27.18
C ILE A 316 28.64 13.75 27.58
N SER A 317 29.66 14.21 28.27
CA SER A 317 29.82 15.61 28.70
C SER A 317 31.29 16.06 28.73
N GLY A 318 31.50 17.36 28.90
CA GLY A 318 32.83 17.96 28.86
C GLY A 318 33.46 17.82 27.47
N GLN A 319 34.70 17.35 27.40
CA GLN A 319 35.43 17.09 26.16
C GLN A 319 35.66 15.59 25.89
N ALA A 320 35.05 14.71 26.68
CA ALA A 320 35.10 13.27 26.40
C ALA A 320 34.31 12.94 25.13
N SER A 321 34.63 11.81 24.48
CA SER A 321 33.98 11.43 23.23
C SER A 321 33.92 9.92 23.02
N ILE A 322 33.00 9.51 22.15
CA ILE A 322 33.08 8.23 21.45
C ILE A 322 33.67 8.48 20.06
N LEU A 323 34.65 7.67 19.67
CA LEU A 323 35.19 7.63 18.32
C LEU A 323 34.77 6.32 17.64
N CYS A 324 33.88 6.39 16.67
CA CYS A 324 33.58 5.25 15.80
C CYS A 324 34.70 5.15 14.77
N ALA A 325 35.52 4.10 14.87
CA ALA A 325 36.68 3.90 14.02
C ALA A 325 36.27 3.70 12.55
N ALA A 326 37.14 4.10 11.63
CA ALA A 326 36.93 3.84 10.21
C ALA A 326 37.01 2.32 9.91
N GLY A 327 36.42 1.90 8.79
CA GLY A 327 36.50 0.52 8.30
C GLY A 327 35.17 -0.26 8.31
N GLY A 328 34.07 0.35 8.73
CA GLY A 328 32.75 -0.24 8.63
C GLY A 328 31.71 0.41 9.55
N PRO A 329 30.47 -0.10 9.56
CA PRO A 329 29.39 0.47 10.34
C PRO A 329 29.52 0.17 11.84
N VAL A 330 29.20 1.18 12.65
CA VAL A 330 29.01 1.07 14.10
C VAL A 330 27.53 1.27 14.40
N GLU A 331 26.90 0.28 15.02
CA GLU A 331 25.50 0.32 15.43
C GLU A 331 25.41 0.36 16.96
N ILE A 332 24.88 1.46 17.49
CA ILE A 332 24.73 1.69 18.93
C ILE A 332 23.25 1.60 19.28
N TRP A 333 22.92 0.61 20.10
CA TRP A 333 21.59 0.40 20.66
C TRP A 333 21.57 0.91 22.10
N VAL A 334 20.63 1.80 22.40
CA VAL A 334 20.44 2.32 23.77
C VAL A 334 19.05 1.98 24.27
N THR A 335 18.99 1.32 25.43
CA THR A 335 17.75 0.89 26.09
C THR A 335 17.28 1.83 27.21
N GLY A 336 18.03 2.91 27.45
CA GLY A 336 17.69 4.00 28.36
C GLY A 336 17.94 5.36 27.74
N ASN A 337 18.21 6.36 28.58
CA ASN A 337 18.38 7.75 28.13
C ASN A 337 19.67 7.95 27.31
N ILE A 338 19.57 8.83 26.32
CA ILE A 338 20.70 9.31 25.52
C ILE A 338 20.86 10.82 25.77
N GLY A 339 22.00 11.21 26.32
CA GLY A 339 22.38 12.61 26.52
C GLY A 339 23.80 12.84 26.06
N VAL A 340 23.97 13.36 24.85
CA VAL A 340 25.27 13.61 24.24
C VAL A 340 25.51 15.11 24.18
N THR A 341 26.59 15.58 24.81
CA THR A 341 27.05 16.97 24.75
C THR A 341 28.56 17.03 24.51
N GLY A 342 29.12 18.23 24.34
CA GLY A 342 30.56 18.41 24.18
C GLY A 342 31.08 17.87 22.85
N ASN A 343 32.13 17.05 22.88
CA ASN A 343 32.73 16.46 21.68
C ASN A 343 31.90 15.29 21.10
N GLY A 344 30.96 14.75 21.88
CA GLY A 344 29.94 13.82 21.40
C GLY A 344 30.46 12.52 20.79
N ILE A 345 29.82 12.10 19.68
CA ILE A 345 30.16 10.88 18.94
C ILE A 345 30.75 11.30 17.59
N ALA A 346 32.03 11.00 17.38
CA ALA A 346 32.71 11.22 16.12
C ALA A 346 32.67 9.95 15.27
N ASN A 347 32.27 10.07 14.01
CA ASN A 347 32.38 9.01 13.02
C ASN A 347 33.60 9.30 12.13
N ALA A 348 34.67 8.52 12.31
CA ALA A 348 35.95 8.76 11.63
C ALA A 348 35.85 8.63 10.11
N SER A 349 34.86 7.90 9.60
CA SER A 349 34.66 7.77 8.15
C SER A 349 33.96 8.97 7.52
N GLN A 350 33.30 9.81 8.32
CA GLN A 350 32.42 10.90 7.86
C GLN A 350 31.32 10.46 6.87
N LEU A 351 31.04 9.15 6.79
CA LEU A 351 29.93 8.58 6.04
C LEU A 351 28.77 8.34 7.01
N PRO A 352 27.67 9.09 6.94
CA PRO A 352 26.52 8.89 7.84
C PRO A 352 25.99 7.46 7.89
N ALA A 353 26.06 6.71 6.79
CA ALA A 353 25.66 5.30 6.78
C ALA A 353 26.49 4.38 7.70
N ASN A 354 27.69 4.79 8.12
CA ASN A 354 28.56 4.02 9.01
C ASN A 354 28.28 4.25 10.51
N LEU A 355 27.30 5.07 10.88
CA LEU A 355 26.91 5.24 12.28
C LEU A 355 25.40 5.25 12.42
N ILE A 356 24.87 4.30 13.17
CA ILE A 356 23.44 4.22 13.51
C ILE A 356 23.30 4.28 15.03
N VAL A 357 22.53 5.24 15.52
CA VAL A 357 22.15 5.33 16.94
C VAL A 357 20.67 4.99 17.05
N ARG A 358 20.36 3.91 17.78
CA ARG A 358 19.00 3.38 17.95
C ARG A 358 18.54 3.54 19.39
N ALA A 359 17.45 4.25 19.61
CA ALA A 359 16.76 4.27 20.90
C ALA A 359 15.59 3.30 20.85
N THR A 360 15.52 2.40 21.84
CA THR A 360 14.54 1.31 21.85
C THR A 360 13.49 1.44 22.94
N ASN A 361 13.79 2.16 24.02
CA ASN A 361 12.88 2.34 25.12
C ASN A 361 12.00 3.57 24.88
N PRO A 362 10.69 3.44 24.67
CA PRO A 362 9.79 4.56 24.34
C PRO A 362 9.71 5.64 25.42
N THR A 363 10.08 5.34 26.67
CA THR A 363 10.04 6.31 27.78
C THR A 363 11.35 7.08 27.94
N ALA A 364 12.39 6.74 27.17
CA ALA A 364 13.69 7.40 27.26
C ALA A 364 13.71 8.72 26.47
N SER A 365 14.51 9.68 26.93
CA SER A 365 14.81 10.88 26.16
C SER A 365 16.04 10.69 25.26
N VAL A 366 16.04 11.34 24.10
CA VAL A 366 17.19 11.39 23.19
C VAL A 366 17.58 12.84 22.95
N SER A 367 18.73 13.25 23.48
CA SER A 367 19.28 14.60 23.32
C SER A 367 20.69 14.53 22.74
N MET A 368 20.89 15.18 21.60
CA MET A 368 22.16 15.26 20.87
C MET A 368 22.53 16.74 20.72
N ALA A 369 23.43 17.25 21.56
CA ALA A 369 23.80 18.66 21.65
C ALA A 369 25.32 18.88 21.73
N GLY A 370 26.04 18.51 20.67
CA GLY A 370 27.50 18.59 20.57
C GLY A 370 28.02 19.88 19.93
N ASN A 371 29.31 20.15 20.12
CA ASN A 371 30.04 21.18 19.39
C ASN A 371 30.64 20.66 18.08
N GLY A 372 30.88 19.35 18.00
CA GLY A 372 31.39 18.70 16.79
C GLY A 372 30.28 18.31 15.83
N ASN A 373 30.62 18.23 14.54
CA ASN A 373 29.71 17.74 13.51
C ASN A 373 29.38 16.26 13.74
N PHE A 374 28.10 15.91 13.64
CA PHE A 374 27.64 14.54 13.75
C PHE A 374 27.42 13.94 12.36
N PHE A 375 28.04 12.80 12.08
CA PHE A 375 27.83 12.04 10.83
C PHE A 375 27.23 10.69 11.17
N GLY A 376 25.91 10.56 11.03
CA GLY A 376 25.20 9.34 11.41
C GLY A 376 23.69 9.46 11.24
N VAL A 377 22.99 8.37 11.53
CA VAL A 377 21.52 8.35 11.57
C VAL A 377 21.02 8.09 12.98
N ILE A 378 19.90 8.71 13.32
CA ILE A 378 19.18 8.49 14.58
C ILE A 378 17.87 7.78 14.25
N GLN A 379 17.67 6.58 14.79
CA GLN A 379 16.42 5.85 14.70
C GLN A 379 15.79 5.68 16.08
N ALA A 380 14.82 6.53 16.36
CA ALA A 380 14.15 6.61 17.65
C ALA A 380 12.64 6.90 17.44
N PRO A 381 11.92 6.10 16.62
CA PRO A 381 10.53 6.38 16.21
C PRO A 381 9.52 6.44 17.36
N ASN A 382 9.91 5.98 18.56
CA ASN A 382 9.10 6.01 19.77
C ASN A 382 9.57 7.02 20.82
N ASN A 383 10.59 7.82 20.52
CA ASN A 383 11.20 8.75 21.47
C ASN A 383 11.09 10.19 21.00
N ALA A 384 11.02 11.11 21.97
CA ALA A 384 11.31 12.51 21.70
C ALA A 384 12.81 12.68 21.43
N VAL A 385 13.14 13.26 20.28
CA VAL A 385 14.51 13.55 19.85
C VAL A 385 14.73 15.06 19.83
N THR A 386 15.73 15.51 20.57
CA THR A 386 16.21 16.90 20.52
C THR A 386 17.60 16.91 19.90
N VAL A 387 17.77 17.68 18.82
CA VAL A 387 19.07 17.95 18.21
C VAL A 387 19.40 19.41 18.40
N GLY A 388 20.58 19.71 18.93
CA GLY A 388 21.05 21.07 19.15
C GLY A 388 22.56 21.17 19.21
N GLY A 389 23.06 22.22 19.86
CA GLY A 389 24.49 22.54 19.89
C GLY A 389 24.91 23.44 18.74
N ASN A 390 26.21 23.44 18.46
CA ASN A 390 26.84 24.29 17.45
C ASN A 390 27.36 23.51 16.24
N GLY A 391 27.47 22.18 16.36
CA GLY A 391 27.88 21.31 15.25
C GLY A 391 26.76 21.11 14.24
N GLU A 392 27.13 20.85 12.98
CA GLU A 392 26.19 20.46 11.93
C GLU A 392 25.83 18.97 12.04
N PHE A 393 24.65 18.61 11.52
CA PHE A 393 24.16 17.23 11.51
C PHE A 393 24.15 16.71 10.07
N PHE A 394 24.83 15.61 9.81
CA PHE A 394 24.89 14.94 8.51
C PHE A 394 24.28 13.55 8.63
N GLY A 395 23.20 13.29 7.89
CA GLY A 395 22.49 12.01 7.87
C GLY A 395 20.98 12.17 7.95
N ALA A 396 20.31 11.38 8.78
CA ALA A 396 18.85 11.39 8.88
C ALA A 396 18.34 11.10 10.29
N VAL A 397 17.15 11.60 10.62
CA VAL A 397 16.49 11.42 11.91
C VAL A 397 15.09 10.84 11.74
N VAL A 398 14.81 9.75 12.45
CA VAL A 398 13.47 9.20 12.66
C VAL A 398 13.12 9.31 14.13
N ALA A 399 12.02 9.99 14.45
CA ALA A 399 11.63 10.29 15.82
C ALA A 399 10.14 10.03 16.09
N ASN A 400 9.74 9.96 17.37
CA ASN A 400 8.34 10.19 17.72
C ASN A 400 8.03 11.68 17.56
N THR A 401 8.69 12.54 18.32
CA THR A 401 8.66 14.00 18.13
C THR A 401 10.07 14.51 17.92
N PHE A 402 10.23 15.53 17.11
CA PHE A 402 11.53 16.15 16.85
C PHE A 402 11.53 17.58 17.34
N GLN A 403 12.58 17.99 18.05
CA GLN A 403 12.82 19.39 18.38
C GLN A 403 14.23 19.78 17.95
N PHE A 404 14.33 20.87 17.21
CA PHE A 404 15.59 21.52 16.94
C PHE A 404 15.89 22.53 18.04
N ASN A 405 17.13 22.57 18.56
CA ASN A 405 17.62 23.53 19.57
C ASN A 405 19.08 23.93 19.24
N GLY A 406 19.41 24.06 17.97
CA GLY A 406 20.74 24.47 17.52
C GLY A 406 20.82 25.97 17.26
N SER A 407 21.98 26.57 17.53
CA SER A 407 22.28 27.96 17.16
C SER A 407 23.18 27.96 15.93
N ASN A 408 22.55 28.02 14.75
CA ASN A 408 23.15 27.97 13.41
C ASN A 408 23.54 26.58 12.86
N SER A 409 23.14 25.49 13.50
CA SER A 409 23.31 24.15 12.93
C SER A 409 22.36 23.90 11.75
N ILE A 410 22.86 23.26 10.70
CA ILE A 410 22.07 22.78 9.56
C ILE A 410 21.98 21.26 9.64
N VAL A 411 20.84 20.71 9.21
CA VAL A 411 20.65 19.27 9.02
C VAL A 411 20.84 18.94 7.54
N HIS A 412 21.98 18.36 7.20
CA HIS A 412 22.33 17.91 5.87
C HIS A 412 21.87 16.46 5.68
N TYR A 413 20.83 16.26 4.89
CA TYR A 413 20.39 14.92 4.52
C TYR A 413 21.41 14.24 3.60
N ASP A 414 21.79 13.00 3.92
CA ASP A 414 22.64 12.21 3.05
C ASP A 414 21.80 11.32 2.13
N ASP A 415 21.78 11.62 0.83
CA ASP A 415 21.06 10.80 -0.16
C ASP A 415 21.59 9.36 -0.19
N ALA A 416 22.86 9.13 0.16
CA ALA A 416 23.42 7.78 0.25
C ALA A 416 22.82 6.99 1.43
N VAL A 417 22.42 7.65 2.52
CA VAL A 417 21.71 6.99 3.64
C VAL A 417 20.37 6.44 3.17
N GLY A 418 19.58 7.24 2.43
CA GLY A 418 18.31 6.80 1.88
C GLY A 418 18.45 5.50 1.07
N ARG A 419 19.50 5.41 0.25
CA ARG A 419 19.82 4.22 -0.56
C ARG A 419 20.38 3.07 0.27
N ALA A 420 21.30 3.34 1.20
CA ALA A 420 22.00 2.32 1.99
C ALA A 420 21.07 1.52 2.91
N PHE A 421 20.00 2.15 3.42
CA PHE A 421 19.04 1.52 4.32
C PHE A 421 17.74 1.08 3.65
N THR A 422 17.67 1.20 2.32
CA THR A 422 16.53 0.72 1.57
C THR A 422 16.32 -0.77 1.80
N THR A 423 15.23 -1.12 2.48
CA THR A 423 14.71 -2.49 2.51
C THR A 423 13.58 -2.60 1.52
N MET A 424 13.55 -3.67 0.73
CA MET A 424 12.43 -3.96 -0.16
C MET A 424 11.23 -4.40 0.71
N ALA A 425 10.43 -3.43 1.16
CA ALA A 425 9.15 -3.73 1.80
C ALA A 425 8.12 -3.97 0.70
N SER A 426 7.58 -5.18 0.66
CA SER A 426 6.53 -5.56 -0.28
C SER A 426 5.21 -4.86 0.11
N VAL A 427 4.98 -3.66 -0.40
CA VAL A 427 3.64 -3.06 -0.40
C VAL A 427 2.83 -3.78 -1.47
N SER A 428 2.02 -4.76 -1.06
CA SER A 428 1.12 -5.46 -1.98
C SER A 428 0.02 -4.51 -2.43
N ARG A 429 0.01 -4.12 -3.70
CA ARG A 429 -1.12 -3.41 -4.32
C ARG A 429 -1.90 -4.41 -5.17
N PRO A 430 -3.23 -4.50 -5.07
CA PRO A 430 -4.01 -5.28 -6.03
C PRO A 430 -3.85 -4.61 -7.40
N SER A 431 -3.21 -5.30 -8.34
CA SER A 431 -2.68 -4.62 -9.53
C SER A 431 -3.47 -4.82 -10.79
N GLN A 432 -4.37 -5.81 -10.82
CA GLN A 432 -5.43 -5.97 -11.83
C GLN A 432 -6.19 -7.25 -11.53
N TRP A 433 -7.47 -7.23 -11.85
CA TRP A 433 -8.31 -8.42 -11.87
C TRP A 433 -8.09 -9.14 -13.20
N GLN A 434 -7.79 -10.44 -13.16
CA GLN A 434 -7.77 -11.28 -14.36
C GLN A 434 -8.89 -12.30 -14.29
N THR A 435 -9.71 -12.36 -15.33
CA THR A 435 -10.74 -13.40 -15.51
C THR A 435 -10.06 -14.69 -15.93
N LEU A 436 -10.12 -15.73 -15.10
CA LEU A 436 -9.43 -17.01 -15.39
C LEU A 436 -10.34 -18.02 -16.12
N ALA A 437 -11.67 -17.93 -15.95
CA ALA A 437 -12.62 -18.80 -16.66
C ALA A 437 -14.04 -18.19 -16.68
N ILE A 438 -14.75 -18.37 -17.81
CA ILE A 438 -16.18 -18.08 -17.96
C ILE A 438 -16.89 -19.41 -18.20
N ASN A 439 -17.81 -19.80 -17.32
CA ASN A 439 -18.68 -20.95 -17.52
C ASN A 439 -20.12 -20.48 -17.75
N MET A 440 -20.71 -20.88 -18.88
CA MET A 440 -22.15 -20.74 -19.12
C MET A 440 -22.84 -22.01 -18.64
N LEU A 441 -23.76 -21.88 -17.68
CA LEU A 441 -24.57 -22.99 -17.19
C LEU A 441 -26.00 -22.84 -17.72
N ASP A 442 -26.40 -23.78 -18.55
CA ASP A 442 -27.74 -23.91 -19.07
C ASP A 442 -28.56 -24.83 -18.16
N LYS A 443 -29.70 -24.36 -17.65
CA LYS A 443 -30.55 -25.19 -16.76
C LYS A 443 -31.34 -26.30 -17.48
N ASN A 444 -31.07 -26.53 -18.77
CA ASN A 444 -31.81 -27.49 -19.61
C ASN A 444 -31.01 -28.75 -19.97
N ASN A 445 -29.92 -29.06 -19.24
CA ASN A 445 -29.31 -30.39 -19.19
C ASN A 445 -28.71 -30.67 -17.81
#